data_AF-A0A8J7MKD9-F1
#
_entry.id   AF-A0A8J7MKD9-F1
#
_cell.length_a   1.000
_cell.length_b   1.000
_cell.length_c   1.000
_cell.angle_alpha   90.00
_cell.angle_beta   90.00
_cell.angle_gamma   90.00
#
_symmetry.space_group_name_H-M   'P 1'
#
loop_
_entity.id
_entity.type
_entity.pdbx_description
1 polymer ?
#
loop_
_entity_poly.entity_id
_entity_poly.type
_entity_poly.pdbx_seq_one_letter_code
_entity_poly.pdbx_strand_id
1 'polypeptide(L)'
;VDTYEQLTAFYCKEKGANFLLRGLRNSTDFNYENTIANLNATIGEDLETVFLMAAAEYSCYSSTVVREIIKGGGDASIFLPPQVLALI
;
A
#
# COMPACT_ATOMS: atom_id res chain seq x y z
N VAL A 1 -5.02 -8.33 -12.25
CA VAL A 1 -4.14 -8.06 -11.10
C VAL A 1 -3.30 -9.30 -10.91
N ASP A 2 -1.98 -9.14 -10.83
CA ASP A 2 -1.03 -10.24 -10.69
C ASP A 2 -0.80 -10.53 -9.20
N THR A 3 -0.46 -11.77 -8.88
CA THR A 3 -0.08 -12.22 -7.52
C THR A 3 1.29 -12.86 -7.58
N TYR A 4 2.10 -12.70 -6.53
CA TYR A 4 3.45 -13.23 -6.45
C TYR A 4 3.78 -13.67 -5.03
N GLU A 5 4.63 -14.69 -4.89
CA GLU A 5 5.09 -15.21 -3.59
C GLU A 5 6.55 -14.86 -3.27
N GLN A 6 7.32 -14.48 -4.29
CA GLN A 6 8.71 -14.07 -4.14
C GLN A 6 8.86 -12.64 -3.59
N LEU A 7 10.10 -12.19 -3.36
CA LEU A 7 10.36 -10.80 -2.97
C LEU A 7 9.85 -9.83 -4.04
N THR A 8 9.25 -8.72 -3.61
CA THR A 8 8.74 -7.65 -4.49
C THR A 8 9.81 -7.17 -5.47
N ALA A 9 11.07 -7.05 -5.02
CA ALA A 9 12.19 -6.68 -5.87
C ALA A 9 12.38 -7.60 -7.08
N PHE A 10 12.28 -8.92 -6.90
CA PHE A 10 12.42 -9.89 -7.99
C PHE A 10 11.21 -9.87 -8.92
N TYR A 11 10.02 -9.73 -8.36
CA TYR A 11 8.81 -9.53 -9.17
C TYR A 11 8.90 -8.27 -10.04
N CYS A 12 9.37 -7.14 -9.48
CA CYS A 12 9.60 -5.92 -10.24
C CYS A 12 10.64 -6.13 -11.35
N LYS A 13 11.75 -6.82 -11.06
CA LYS A 13 12.78 -7.15 -12.05
C LYS A 13 12.25 -7.99 -13.22
N GLU A 14 11.46 -9.02 -12.93
CA GLU A 14 10.80 -9.83 -13.98
C GLU A 14 9.87 -9.01 -14.87
N LYS A 15 9.21 -8.00 -14.29
CA LYS A 15 8.32 -7.09 -15.01
C LYS A 15 9.06 -5.94 -15.71
N GLY A 16 10.38 -5.82 -15.55
CA GLY A 16 11.17 -4.69 -16.05
C GLY A 16 10.77 -3.36 -15.39
N ALA A 17 10.33 -3.40 -14.14
CA ALA A 17 9.92 -2.23 -13.39
C ALA A 17 11.09 -1.66 -12.56
N ASN A 18 11.39 -0.38 -12.79
CA ASN A 18 12.49 0.32 -12.11
C ASN A 18 12.02 1.11 -10.88
N PHE A 19 10.71 1.33 -10.74
CA PHE A 19 10.13 2.14 -9.68
C PHE A 19 9.03 1.39 -8.92
N LEU A 20 9.06 1.49 -7.59
CA LEU A 20 8.02 1.01 -6.69
C LEU A 20 7.30 2.21 -6.06
N LEU A 21 6.02 2.39 -6.36
CA LEU A 21 5.22 3.49 -5.80
C LEU A 21 4.58 3.08 -4.48
N ARG A 22 4.75 3.90 -3.43
CA ARG A 22 4.17 3.67 -2.09
C ARG A 22 3.49 4.94 -1.57
N GLY A 23 2.32 4.77 -0.96
CA GLY A 23 1.61 5.84 -0.27
C GLY A 23 1.98 5.91 1.20
N LEU A 24 2.16 7.12 1.74
CA LEU A 24 2.45 7.36 3.16
C LEU A 24 1.35 8.22 3.78
N ARG A 25 0.82 7.81 4.94
CA ARG A 25 -0.21 8.59 5.65
C ARG A 25 0.39 9.48 6.75
N ASN A 26 1.52 9.08 7.32
CA ASN A 26 2.16 9.75 8.44
C ASN A 26 3.65 9.35 8.56
N SER A 27 4.34 9.90 9.56
CA SER A 27 5.74 9.61 9.84
C SER A 27 6.01 8.15 10.29
N THR A 28 5.03 7.48 10.90
CA THR A 28 5.15 6.07 11.29
C THR A 28 5.19 5.17 10.06
N ASP A 29 4.30 5.39 9.10
CA ASP A 29 4.31 4.68 7.81
C ASP A 29 5.65 4.88 7.10
N PHE A 30 6.20 6.11 7.13
CA PHE A 30 7.50 6.39 6.49
C PHE A 30 8.62 5.52 7.05
N ASN A 31 8.76 5.42 8.37
CA ASN A 31 9.86 4.64 8.96
C ASN A 31 9.78 3.15 8.59
N TYR A 32 8.57 2.59 8.59
CA TYR A 32 8.34 1.21 8.18
C TYR A 32 8.65 1.00 6.70
N GLU A 33 8.08 1.83 5.82
CA GLU A 33 8.24 1.72 4.38
C GLU A 33 9.66 2.04 3.90
N ASN A 34 10.34 3.01 4.55
CA ASN A 34 11.73 3.34 4.25
C ASN A 34 12.67 2.15 4.53
N THR A 35 12.39 1.37 5.58
CA THR A 35 13.16 0.14 5.86
C THR A 35 13.01 -0.86 4.71
N ILE A 36 11.77 -1.08 4.24
CA ILE A 36 11.48 -1.99 3.12
C ILE A 36 12.10 -1.47 1.81
N ALA A 37 12.02 -0.17 1.56
CA ALA A 37 12.61 0.47 0.38
C ALA A 37 14.13 0.24 0.31
N ASN A 38 14.85 0.43 1.43
CA ASN A 38 16.29 0.19 1.49
C ASN A 38 16.64 -1.28 1.26
N LEU A 39 15.85 -2.21 1.79
CA LEU A 39 16.02 -3.64 1.53
C LEU A 39 15.80 -3.99 0.05
N ASN A 40 14.74 -3.45 -0.56
CA ASN A 40 14.45 -3.66 -1.98
C ASN A 40 15.52 -3.05 -2.89
N ALA A 41 16.05 -1.87 -2.57
CA ALA A 41 17.15 -1.26 -3.33
C ALA A 41 18.44 -2.09 -3.22
N THR A 42 18.72 -2.64 -2.03
CA THR A 42 19.94 -3.46 -1.81
C THR A 42 19.86 -4.81 -2.52
N ILE A 43 18.71 -5.48 -2.47
CA ILE A 43 18.52 -6.84 -3.02
C ILE A 43 18.16 -6.81 -4.51
N GLY A 44 17.45 -5.76 -4.93
CA GLY A 44 16.79 -5.67 -6.23
C GLY A 44 17.59 -5.06 -7.37
N GLU A 45 18.86 -4.68 -7.13
CA GLU A 45 19.71 -4.04 -8.15
C GLU A 45 19.01 -2.85 -8.83
N ASP A 46 18.86 -1.73 -8.10
CA ASP A 46 18.34 -0.43 -8.60
C ASP A 46 16.80 -0.25 -8.65
N LEU A 47 16.03 -1.01 -7.87
CA LEU A 47 14.61 -0.69 -7.66
C LEU A 47 14.45 0.56 -6.78
N GLU A 48 14.06 1.68 -7.38
CA GLU A 48 13.81 2.93 -6.67
C GLU A 48 12.39 2.96 -6.07
N THR A 49 12.28 3.29 -4.79
CA THR A 49 10.97 3.48 -4.16
C THR A 49 10.58 4.95 -4.14
N VAL A 50 9.42 5.27 -4.72
CA VAL A 50 8.86 6.62 -4.74
C VAL A 50 7.72 6.71 -3.73
N PHE A 51 7.82 7.66 -2.82
CA PHE A 51 6.82 7.91 -1.80
C PHE A 51 5.90 9.07 -2.17
N LEU A 52 4.59 8.83 -2.09
CA LEU A 52 3.57 9.87 -2.21
C LEU A 52 2.87 10.06 -0.86
N MET A 53 2.83 11.30 -0.39
CA MET A 53 2.10 11.66 0.81
C MET A 53 0.59 11.69 0.51
N ALA A 54 -0.21 11.02 1.33
CA ALA A 54 -1.65 11.14 1.27
C ALA A 54 -2.09 12.56 1.67
N ALA A 55 -3.16 13.06 1.07
CA ALA A 55 -3.80 14.28 1.56
C ALA A 55 -4.30 14.07 2.99
N ALA A 56 -4.29 15.13 3.81
CA ALA A 56 -4.61 15.05 5.24
C ALA A 56 -5.98 14.41 5.50
N GLU A 57 -6.97 14.70 4.65
CA GLU A 57 -8.32 14.12 4.72
C GLU A 57 -8.35 12.60 4.54
N TYR A 58 -7.35 12.00 3.87
CA TYR A 58 -7.25 10.56 3.67
C TYR A 58 -6.31 9.85 4.66
N SER A 59 -5.61 10.60 5.51
CA SER A 59 -4.55 10.06 6.39
C SER A 59 -5.07 9.09 7.45
N CYS A 60 -6.34 9.20 7.85
CA CYS A 60 -6.96 8.34 8.86
C CYS A 60 -7.53 7.04 8.28
N TYR A 61 -7.57 6.89 6.95
CA TYR A 61 -8.14 5.70 6.33
C TYR A 61 -7.16 4.53 6.34
N SER A 62 -7.67 3.37 6.73
CA SER A 62 -6.97 2.11 6.61
C SER A 62 -7.99 0.99 6.42
N SER A 63 -7.62 -0.02 5.63
CA SER A 63 -8.49 -1.19 5.45
C SER A 63 -8.76 -1.90 6.77
N THR A 64 -7.87 -1.80 7.77
CA THR A 64 -8.12 -2.33 9.12
C THR A 64 -9.27 -1.58 9.79
N VAL A 65 -9.24 -0.25 9.83
CA VAL A 65 -10.31 0.57 10.41
C VAL A 65 -11.64 0.33 9.68
N VAL A 66 -11.62 0.32 8.34
CA VAL A 66 -12.83 0.08 7.54
C VAL A 66 -13.42 -1.32 7.82
N ARG A 67 -12.58 -2.36 7.90
CA ARG A 67 -13.04 -3.71 8.26
C ARG A 67 -13.63 -3.78 9.66
N GLU A 68 -13.10 -3.03 10.62
CA GLU A 68 -13.65 -2.99 11.98
C GLU A 68 -15.02 -2.30 12.04
N ILE A 69 -15.22 -1.22 11.25
CA ILE A 69 -16.54 -0.58 11.11
C ILE A 69 -17.57 -1.59 10.59
N ILE A 70 -17.23 -2.33 9.54
CA ILE A 70 -18.10 -3.36 8.94
C ILE A 70 -18.43 -4.45 9.96
N LYS A 71 -17.41 -5.01 10.65
CA LYS A 71 -17.63 -6.04 11.69
C LYS A 71 -18.47 -5.54 12.86
N GLY A 72 -18.36 -4.26 13.19
CA GLY A 72 -19.17 -3.60 14.21
C GLY A 72 -20.59 -3.23 13.76
N GLY A 73 -20.96 -3.48 12.50
CA GLY A 73 -22.28 -3.14 11.95
C GLY A 73 -22.45 -1.66 11.59
N GLY A 74 -21.37 -0.90 11.47
CA GLY A 74 -21.40 0.49 11.00
C GLY A 74 -21.42 0.61 9.48
N ASP A 75 -21.83 1.77 8.97
CA ASP A 75 -21.81 2.07 7.54
C ASP A 75 -20.42 2.50 7.08
N ALA A 76 -19.83 1.72 6.17
CA ALA A 76 -18.53 1.97 5.57
C ALA A 76 -18.59 2.46 4.11
N SER A 77 -19.79 2.73 3.58
CA SER A 77 -20.02 3.09 2.17
C SER A 77 -19.20 4.30 1.72
N ILE A 78 -19.02 5.30 2.59
CA ILE A 78 -18.24 6.51 2.29
C ILE A 78 -16.74 6.26 2.13
N PHE A 79 -16.22 5.12 2.58
CA PHE A 79 -14.80 4.77 2.51
C PHE A 79 -14.47 3.82 1.36
N LEU A 80 -15.49 3.36 0.62
CA LEU A 80 -15.35 2.29 -0.35
C LEU A 80 -15.94 2.70 -1.70
N PRO A 81 -15.27 2.38 -2.82
CA PRO A 81 -15.89 2.52 -4.13
C PRO A 81 -17.07 1.54 -4.27
N PRO A 82 -18.10 1.86 -5.09
CA PRO A 82 -19.31 1.04 -5.21
C PRO A 82 -19.04 -0.43 -5.57
N GLN A 83 -18.03 -0.68 -6.40
CA GLN A 83 -17.64 -2.01 -6.83
C GLN A 83 -17.10 -2.87 -5.68
N VAL A 84 -16.49 -2.25 -4.67
CA VAL A 84 -16.01 -2.95 -3.47
C VAL A 84 -17.15 -3.15 -2.49
N LEU A 85 -18.02 -2.15 -2.30
CA LEU A 85 -19.19 -2.27 -1.43
C LEU A 85 -20.11 -3.43 -1.84
N ALA A 86 -20.25 -3.70 -3.14
CA ALA A 86 -21.05 -4.82 -3.65
C ALA A 86 -20.48 -6.22 -3.34
N LEU A 87 -19.23 -6.31 -2.86
CA LEU A 87 -18.55 -7.57 -2.55
C LEU A 87 -18.55 -7.92 -1.05
N ILE A 88 -19.05 -7.02 -0.22
CA ILE A 88 -19.03 -7.11 1.25
C ILE A 88 -20.46 -7.33 1.74
#